data_AF-T0MDW2-F1
#
_entry.id   AF-T0MDW2-F1
#
_cell.length_a   1.000
_cell.length_b   1.000
_cell.length_c   1.000
_cell.angle_alpha   90.00
_cell.angle_beta   90.00
_cell.angle_gamma   90.00
#
_symmetry.space_group_name_H-M   'P 1'
#
loop_
_entity.id
_entity.type
_entity.pdbx_description
1 polymer ?
#
loop_
_entity_poly.entity_id
_entity_poly.type
_entity_poly.pdbx_seq_one_letter_code
_entity_poly.pdbx_strand_id
1 'polypeptide(L)'
;MILEYSKNNDVDELLLETTLYTFASFCSSMPVDYIFLTDIIDLICEHINSAHSVSCLICLIEIVDLGKDKSNFNSLNLVKANEEKIWFIFTKAFTFLEMYMKKFSNEKIFDVYKNMESSEKSFILRIAQLFSSLFETYVTFLENKNVQQSRITLDYLILISKINDSKIFLVMFEMWSKLVFDLYVEFPFINKTPTHKLRRHEYKGVLVKLLDCLVNKMPRPQEVFIVINEYGEVIKNKLIETEQIEFYKKMKSCFYYLAFLIEDDMKRYFLTKTGDQLDKIEWSWENVNKLCWSIGCISEVFTEESERDFFIAILKYLLLLCEMKHSKSDKAVVASNIMFIIGQFHRFLLHNKSFLKTVVKKLFEFMDETHEGIKDMACDNFYKIAERCPREFLIQREQDKVFLVFILENVKNITKTLEYYQKRFVYEALLLIIKEIPYNETNQHIVLNNINLLISSISDVNIFSNEYVNFLSVGIKSANIYKLVSHVIKSHALVL
;
A
#
# COMPACT_ATOMS: atom_id res chain seq x y z
N MET A 1 22.17 -0.41 42.52
CA MET A 1 22.32 0.68 43.53
C MET A 1 21.36 1.84 43.35
N ILE A 2 21.43 2.70 42.32
CA ILE A 2 20.52 3.87 42.21
C ILE A 2 19.04 3.44 42.08
N LEU A 3 18.75 2.49 41.18
CA LEU A 3 17.38 1.95 41.01
C LEU A 3 16.87 1.22 42.27
N GLU A 4 17.73 0.44 42.94
CA GLU A 4 17.38 -0.22 44.21
C GLU A 4 17.15 0.80 45.34
N TYR A 5 17.91 1.89 45.36
CA TYR A 5 17.78 2.95 46.36
C TYR A 5 16.50 3.77 46.15
N SER A 6 16.09 3.98 44.89
CA SER A 6 14.83 4.66 44.53
C SER A 6 13.57 3.93 45.00
N LYS A 7 13.68 2.65 45.37
CA LYS A 7 12.56 1.84 45.88
C LYS A 7 12.13 2.25 47.30
N ASN A 8 13.08 2.73 48.10
CA ASN A 8 12.88 2.97 49.53
C ASN A 8 13.08 4.43 49.95
N ASN A 9 13.64 5.27 49.08
CA ASN A 9 13.99 6.66 49.37
C ASN A 9 13.66 7.58 48.19
N ASP A 10 13.31 8.84 48.48
CA ASP A 10 13.18 9.88 47.46
C ASP A 10 14.54 10.16 46.82
N VAL A 11 14.66 9.83 45.54
CA VAL A 11 15.83 10.11 44.70
C VAL A 11 15.52 11.32 43.85
N ASP A 12 16.53 12.15 43.59
CA ASP A 12 16.43 13.26 42.64
C ASP A 12 15.91 12.75 41.28
N GLU A 13 14.76 13.29 40.85
CA GLU A 13 14.06 12.89 39.61
C GLU A 13 14.99 12.97 38.39
N LEU A 14 15.84 14.01 38.34
CA LEU A 14 16.79 14.23 37.25
C LEU A 14 17.90 13.16 37.24
N LEU A 15 18.35 12.74 38.42
CA LEU A 15 19.37 11.69 38.56
C LEU A 15 18.83 10.35 38.08
N LEU A 16 17.60 10.01 38.45
CA LEU A 16 16.96 8.77 38.03
C LEU A 16 16.74 8.74 36.52
N GLU A 17 16.25 9.83 35.94
CA GLU A 17 16.06 9.98 34.50
C GLU A 17 17.38 9.86 33.73
N THR A 18 18.43 10.56 34.18
CA THR A 18 19.77 10.50 33.57
C THR A 18 20.35 9.09 33.64
N THR A 19 20.13 8.39 34.76
CA THR A 19 20.60 7.01 34.95
C THR A 19 19.92 6.06 33.97
N LEU A 20 18.60 6.18 33.76
CA LEU A 20 17.85 5.36 32.81
C LEU A 20 18.29 5.60 31.36
N TYR A 21 18.45 6.87 30.95
CA TYR A 21 18.95 7.18 29.60
C TYR A 21 20.37 6.68 29.36
N THR A 22 21.23 6.80 30.37
CA THR A 22 22.60 6.29 30.31
C THR A 22 22.59 4.77 30.18
N PHE A 23 21.76 4.08 30.97
CA PHE A 23 21.60 2.62 30.87
C PHE A 23 21.11 2.19 29.48
N ALA A 24 20.07 2.84 28.94
CA ALA A 24 19.56 2.54 27.61
C ALA A 24 20.66 2.65 26.54
N SER A 25 21.48 3.70 26.61
CA SER A 25 22.57 3.92 25.65
C SER A 25 23.67 2.86 25.70
N PHE A 26 23.91 2.26 26.87
CA PHE A 26 24.91 1.20 27.06
C PHE A 26 24.34 -0.22 26.88
N CYS A 27 23.02 -0.37 26.81
CA CYS A 27 22.34 -1.66 26.82
C CYS A 27 22.84 -2.58 25.70
N SER A 28 23.00 -2.06 24.47
CA SER A 28 23.49 -2.79 23.31
C SER A 28 24.94 -3.30 23.43
N SER A 29 25.75 -2.66 24.27
CA SER A 29 27.18 -2.98 24.45
C SER A 29 27.46 -3.79 25.72
N MET A 30 26.46 -3.93 26.60
CA MET A 30 26.60 -4.67 27.85
C MET A 30 26.53 -6.19 27.61
N PRO A 31 27.31 -7.01 28.34
CA PRO A 31 27.12 -8.45 28.31
C PRO A 31 25.71 -8.81 28.80
N VAL A 32 24.99 -9.61 28.01
CA VAL A 32 23.59 -9.98 28.26
C VAL A 32 23.36 -10.65 29.61
N ASP A 33 24.38 -11.31 30.16
CA ASP A 33 24.36 -11.93 31.48
C ASP A 33 23.97 -10.93 32.57
N TYR A 34 24.52 -9.71 32.52
CA TYR A 34 24.22 -8.66 33.51
C TYR A 34 22.82 -8.10 33.39
N ILE A 35 22.16 -8.29 32.24
CA ILE A 35 20.81 -7.79 31.98
C ILE A 35 19.77 -8.83 32.40
N PHE A 36 19.94 -10.09 31.99
CA PHE A 36 18.92 -11.12 32.18
C PHE A 36 19.08 -11.95 33.46
N LEU A 37 20.29 -12.06 34.02
CA LEU A 37 20.53 -12.81 35.26
C LEU A 37 20.45 -11.93 36.52
N THR A 38 20.23 -10.62 36.37
CA THR A 38 20.07 -9.69 37.49
C THR A 38 18.63 -9.18 37.58
N ASP A 39 18.33 -8.47 38.66
CA ASP A 39 17.00 -7.90 38.93
C ASP A 39 16.79 -6.53 38.26
N ILE A 40 17.69 -6.12 37.34
CA ILE A 40 17.63 -4.79 36.71
C ILE A 40 16.32 -4.57 35.95
N ILE A 41 15.83 -5.61 35.26
CA ILE A 41 14.54 -5.57 34.54
C ILE A 41 13.38 -5.38 35.51
N ASP A 42 13.44 -6.04 36.66
CA ASP A 42 12.38 -5.97 37.66
C ASP A 42 12.30 -4.56 38.26
N LEU A 43 13.45 -3.98 38.56
CA LEU A 43 13.58 -2.60 39.04
C LEU A 43 13.09 -1.57 38.01
N ILE A 44 13.39 -1.74 36.73
CA ILE A 44 12.89 -0.84 35.67
C ILE A 44 11.36 -0.96 35.54
N CYS A 45 10.81 -2.17 35.62
CA CYS A 45 9.37 -2.41 35.51
C CYS A 45 8.56 -1.81 36.66
N GLU A 46 9.15 -1.65 37.86
CA GLU A 46 8.49 -0.96 38.99
C GLU A 46 8.16 0.51 38.67
N HIS A 47 8.97 1.15 37.81
CA HIS A 47 8.82 2.55 37.42
C HIS A 47 7.97 2.76 36.15
N ILE A 48 7.32 1.73 35.61
CA ILE A 48 6.54 1.85 34.36
C ILE A 48 5.31 2.77 34.49
N ASN A 49 4.79 2.93 35.72
CA ASN A 49 3.65 3.79 36.05
C ASN A 49 4.08 5.06 36.84
N SER A 50 5.34 5.47 36.73
CA SER A 50 5.85 6.70 37.36
C SER A 50 6.01 7.83 36.33
N ALA A 51 6.44 9.01 36.81
CA ALA A 51 6.80 10.14 35.94
C ALA A 51 7.92 9.78 34.93
N HIS A 52 8.72 8.74 35.21
CA HIS A 52 9.83 8.28 34.38
C HIS A 52 9.44 7.17 33.38
N SER A 53 8.13 6.90 33.22
CA SER A 53 7.61 5.85 32.34
C SER A 53 8.19 5.87 30.93
N VAL A 54 8.38 7.04 30.32
CA VAL A 54 8.99 7.18 28.98
C VAL A 54 10.42 6.65 28.96
N SER A 55 11.25 7.04 29.92
CA SER A 55 12.64 6.60 30.04
C SER A 55 12.73 5.11 30.33
N CYS A 56 11.85 4.59 31.19
CA CYS A 56 11.73 3.15 31.46
C CYS A 56 11.38 2.37 30.18
N LEU A 57 10.42 2.84 29.39
CA LEU A 57 10.05 2.18 28.14
C LEU A 57 11.19 2.16 27.13
N ILE A 58 11.99 3.23 27.05
CA ILE A 58 13.18 3.27 26.20
C ILE A 58 14.17 2.18 26.62
N CYS A 59 14.46 2.04 27.92
CA CYS A 59 15.30 0.95 28.41
C CYS A 59 14.73 -0.43 28.05
N LEU A 60 13.42 -0.62 28.23
CA LEU A 60 12.76 -1.90 27.94
C LEU A 60 12.79 -2.24 26.45
N ILE A 61 12.65 -1.26 25.55
CA ILE A 61 12.77 -1.46 24.10
C ILE A 61 14.16 -2.00 23.75
N GLU A 62 15.22 -1.35 24.24
CA GLU A 62 16.60 -1.79 24.00
C GLU A 62 16.84 -3.22 24.51
N ILE A 63 16.34 -3.55 25.70
CA ILE A 63 16.45 -4.90 26.27
C ILE A 63 15.74 -5.95 25.41
N VAL A 64 14.54 -5.65 24.92
CA VAL A 64 13.78 -6.58 24.06
C VAL A 64 14.50 -6.76 22.71
N ASP A 65 15.03 -5.68 22.14
CA ASP A 65 15.73 -5.69 20.85
C ASP A 65 17.05 -6.50 20.88
N LEU A 66 17.70 -6.66 22.04
CA LEU A 66 18.82 -7.61 22.20
C LEU A 66 18.46 -9.04 21.79
N GLY A 67 17.17 -9.38 21.84
CA GLY A 67 16.60 -10.64 21.41
C GLY A 67 16.68 -10.93 19.92
N LYS A 68 16.81 -9.89 19.09
CA LYS A 68 16.86 -10.02 17.63
C LYS A 68 18.12 -10.79 17.18
N ASP A 69 19.23 -10.58 17.89
CA ASP A 69 20.49 -11.27 17.65
C ASP A 69 20.62 -12.52 18.53
N LYS A 70 20.20 -13.67 17.97
CA LYS A 70 20.26 -14.96 18.67
C LYS A 70 21.68 -15.38 19.07
N SER A 71 22.72 -14.84 18.42
CA SER A 71 24.13 -15.05 18.78
C SER A 71 24.49 -14.55 20.17
N ASN A 72 23.67 -13.66 20.75
CA ASN A 72 23.92 -13.14 22.09
C ASN A 72 23.65 -14.22 23.17
N PHE A 73 22.85 -15.24 22.86
CA PHE A 73 22.41 -16.24 23.82
C PHE A 73 23.15 -17.56 23.63
N ASN A 74 24.39 -17.62 24.14
CA ASN A 74 25.29 -18.76 23.96
C ASN A 74 25.04 -19.93 24.92
N SER A 75 24.18 -19.77 25.93
CA SER A 75 23.88 -20.81 26.91
C SER A 75 22.38 -21.02 27.12
N LEU A 76 21.97 -22.26 27.38
CA LEU A 76 20.57 -22.62 27.64
C LEU A 76 19.99 -21.88 28.86
N ASN A 77 20.82 -21.59 29.86
CA ASN A 77 20.41 -20.85 31.05
C ASN A 77 20.04 -19.40 30.70
N LEU A 78 20.82 -18.75 29.83
CA LEU A 78 20.53 -17.39 29.38
C LEU A 78 19.28 -17.31 28.51
N VAL A 79 19.05 -18.32 27.66
CA VAL A 79 17.81 -18.39 26.86
C VAL A 79 16.59 -18.45 27.77
N LYS A 80 16.61 -19.30 28.79
CA LYS A 80 15.51 -19.42 29.76
C LYS A 80 15.32 -18.14 30.58
N ALA A 81 16.41 -17.55 31.07
CA ALA A 81 16.35 -16.28 31.81
C ALA A 81 15.76 -15.15 30.95
N ASN A 82 16.17 -15.07 29.68
CA ASN A 82 15.60 -14.13 28.72
C ASN A 82 14.09 -14.37 28.54
N GLU A 83 13.66 -15.60 28.25
CA GLU A 83 12.24 -15.93 28.11
C GLU A 83 11.42 -15.55 29.36
N GLU A 84 11.92 -15.85 30.56
CA GLU A 84 11.25 -15.50 31.83
C GLU A 84 11.13 -13.98 32.02
N LYS A 85 12.22 -13.24 31.77
CA LYS A 85 12.23 -11.77 31.90
C LYS A 85 11.38 -11.10 30.82
N ILE A 86 11.39 -11.58 29.58
CA ILE A 86 10.53 -11.07 28.50
C ILE A 86 9.05 -11.29 28.83
N TRP A 87 8.70 -12.46 29.37
CA TRP A 87 7.33 -12.72 29.84
C TRP A 87 6.93 -11.77 30.98
N PHE A 88 7.84 -11.49 31.91
CA PHE A 88 7.62 -10.53 32.98
C PHE A 88 7.39 -9.11 32.45
N ILE A 89 8.25 -8.63 31.53
CA ILE A 89 8.10 -7.33 30.85
C ILE A 89 6.75 -7.25 30.16
N PHE A 90 6.39 -8.26 29.36
CA PHE A 90 5.11 -8.29 28.64
C PHE A 90 3.92 -8.23 29.60
N THR A 91 3.96 -8.99 30.70
CA THR A 91 2.86 -9.01 31.67
C THR A 91 2.71 -7.66 32.36
N LYS A 92 3.81 -7.03 32.81
CA LYS A 92 3.78 -5.71 33.45
C LYS A 92 3.31 -4.63 32.48
N ALA A 93 3.89 -4.58 31.28
CA ALA A 93 3.47 -3.64 30.23
C ALA A 93 2.00 -3.84 29.85
N PHE A 94 1.52 -5.08 29.75
CA PHE A 94 0.11 -5.38 29.47
C PHE A 94 -0.83 -4.86 30.57
N THR A 95 -0.54 -5.16 31.84
CA THR A 95 -1.38 -4.68 32.95
C THR A 95 -1.47 -3.16 32.98
N PHE A 96 -0.37 -2.48 32.67
CA PHE A 96 -0.34 -1.04 32.58
C PHE A 96 -1.08 -0.51 31.35
N LEU A 97 -0.91 -1.14 30.19
CA LEU A 97 -1.65 -0.80 28.98
C LEU A 97 -3.16 -0.93 29.22
N GLU A 98 -3.63 -2.03 29.82
CA GLU A 98 -5.03 -2.24 30.14
C GLU A 98 -5.57 -1.14 31.07
N MET A 99 -4.80 -0.77 32.10
CA MET A 99 -5.16 0.33 33.00
C MET A 99 -5.23 1.67 32.25
N TYR A 100 -4.26 1.96 31.37
CA TYR A 100 -4.21 3.19 30.59
C TYR A 100 -5.38 3.26 29.59
N MET A 101 -5.68 2.15 28.91
CA MET A 101 -6.74 2.09 27.91
C MET A 101 -8.15 2.28 28.49
N LYS A 102 -8.37 1.99 29.79
CA LYS A 102 -9.64 2.28 30.47
C LYS A 102 -10.00 3.77 30.46
N LYS A 103 -9.02 4.67 30.36
CA LYS A 103 -9.26 6.12 30.22
C LYS A 103 -10.04 6.47 28.94
N PHE A 104 -9.96 5.63 27.90
CA PHE A 104 -10.61 5.84 26.60
C PHE A 104 -11.86 4.98 26.40
N SER A 105 -12.48 4.51 27.49
CA SER A 105 -13.71 3.70 27.42
C SER A 105 -14.92 4.48 26.90
N ASN A 106 -14.98 5.80 27.16
CA ASN A 106 -16.10 6.66 26.81
C ASN A 106 -15.84 7.53 25.56
N GLU A 107 -14.57 7.79 25.23
CA GLU A 107 -14.18 8.70 24.14
C GLU A 107 -13.19 8.00 23.19
N LYS A 108 -13.27 8.29 21.90
CA LYS A 108 -12.37 7.71 20.90
C LYS A 108 -10.95 8.25 21.13
N ILE A 109 -9.97 7.35 21.30
CA ILE A 109 -8.55 7.70 21.52
C ILE A 109 -8.01 8.70 20.49
N PHE A 110 -8.49 8.62 19.25
CA PHE A 110 -8.13 9.52 18.16
C PHE A 110 -8.46 10.99 18.45
N ASP A 111 -9.61 11.27 19.08
CA ASP A 111 -10.05 12.63 19.35
C ASP A 111 -9.29 13.22 20.55
N VAL A 112 -9.06 12.40 21.58
CA VAL A 112 -8.33 12.80 22.79
C VAL A 112 -6.85 13.06 22.50
N TYR A 113 -6.22 12.24 21.63
CA TYR A 113 -4.80 12.35 21.31
C TYR A 113 -4.39 13.74 20.83
N LYS A 114 -5.27 14.47 20.12
CA LYS A 114 -4.95 15.82 19.63
C LYS A 114 -4.63 16.79 20.77
N ASN A 115 -5.37 16.70 21.87
CA ASN A 115 -5.30 17.60 23.00
C ASN A 115 -4.29 17.16 24.08
N MET A 116 -3.67 16.00 23.93
CA MET A 116 -2.66 15.50 24.87
C MET A 116 -1.37 16.31 24.84
N GLU A 117 -0.69 16.35 25.99
CA GLU A 117 0.64 16.91 26.15
C GLU A 117 1.71 16.14 25.36
N SER A 118 2.84 16.78 25.11
CA SER A 118 3.96 16.17 24.37
C SER A 118 4.54 14.95 25.09
N SER A 119 4.56 14.95 26.42
CA SER A 119 4.98 13.85 27.28
C SER A 119 4.10 12.61 27.09
N GLU A 120 2.77 12.77 27.12
CA GLU A 120 1.81 11.68 26.92
C GLU A 120 1.85 11.14 25.48
N LYS A 121 2.01 12.02 24.47
CA LYS A 121 2.19 11.59 23.07
C LYS A 121 3.46 10.75 22.90
N SER A 122 4.56 11.19 23.50
CA SER A 122 5.83 10.44 23.53
C SER A 122 5.65 9.08 24.20
N PHE A 123 4.93 9.04 25.33
CA PHE A 123 4.61 7.81 26.04
C PHE A 123 3.85 6.81 25.15
N ILE A 124 2.78 7.22 24.47
CA ILE A 124 2.01 6.35 23.56
C ILE A 124 2.92 5.80 22.45
N LEU A 125 3.78 6.64 21.87
CA LEU A 125 4.75 6.21 20.87
C LEU A 125 5.72 5.15 21.43
N ARG A 126 6.25 5.34 22.65
CA ARG A 126 7.16 4.36 23.27
C ARG A 126 6.47 3.05 23.64
N ILE A 127 5.22 3.09 24.11
CA ILE A 127 4.42 1.88 24.33
C ILE A 127 4.20 1.12 23.02
N ALA A 128 3.85 1.83 21.94
CA ALA A 128 3.69 1.23 20.62
C ALA A 128 5.00 0.56 20.16
N GLN A 129 6.15 1.23 20.32
CA GLN A 129 7.46 0.68 20.00
C GLN A 129 7.80 -0.57 20.80
N LEU A 130 7.58 -0.55 22.12
CA LEU A 130 7.85 -1.70 22.99
C LEU A 130 7.06 -2.93 22.56
N PHE A 131 5.74 -2.78 22.36
CA PHE A 131 4.92 -3.90 21.92
C PHE A 131 5.24 -4.34 20.49
N SER A 132 5.56 -3.41 19.57
CA SER A 132 6.05 -3.75 18.24
C SER A 132 7.27 -4.66 18.33
N SER A 133 8.29 -4.29 19.10
CA SER A 133 9.51 -5.09 19.26
C SER A 133 9.24 -6.46 19.91
N LEU A 134 8.37 -6.51 20.94
CA LEU A 134 7.98 -7.75 21.62
C LEU A 134 7.30 -8.74 20.65
N PHE A 135 6.31 -8.29 19.88
CA PHE A 135 5.63 -9.15 18.92
C PHE A 135 6.51 -9.46 17.70
N GLU A 136 7.36 -8.54 17.26
CA GLU A 136 8.26 -8.78 16.15
C GLU A 136 9.24 -9.93 16.47
N THR A 137 9.74 -9.99 17.71
CA THR A 137 10.81 -10.92 18.10
C THR A 137 10.28 -12.19 18.76
N TYR A 138 9.24 -12.07 19.60
CA TYR A 138 8.82 -13.11 20.55
C TYR A 138 7.36 -13.56 20.38
N VAL A 139 6.67 -13.25 19.27
CA VAL A 139 5.24 -13.60 19.08
C VAL A 139 4.91 -15.06 19.40
N THR A 140 5.69 -16.01 18.89
CA THR A 140 5.45 -17.45 19.10
C THR A 140 5.62 -17.86 20.55
N PHE A 141 6.58 -17.26 21.25
CA PHE A 141 6.79 -17.48 22.68
C PHE A 141 5.62 -16.93 23.51
N LEU A 142 5.18 -15.70 23.21
CA LEU A 142 4.06 -15.05 23.90
C LEU A 142 2.74 -15.80 23.68
N GLU A 143 2.52 -16.31 22.47
CA GLU A 143 1.40 -17.18 22.13
C GLU A 143 1.38 -18.46 22.97
N ASN A 144 2.51 -19.15 23.04
CA ASN A 144 2.62 -20.40 23.81
C ASN A 144 2.36 -20.18 25.30
N LYS A 145 2.70 -19.01 25.85
CA LYS A 145 2.43 -18.66 27.25
C LYS A 145 0.96 -18.29 27.47
N ASN A 146 0.41 -17.37 26.68
CA ASN A 146 -0.98 -16.94 26.82
C ASN A 146 -1.53 -16.29 25.54
N VAL A 147 -2.12 -17.09 24.66
CA VAL A 147 -2.78 -16.62 23.42
C VAL A 147 -3.85 -15.55 23.68
N GLN A 148 -4.63 -15.69 24.77
CA GLN A 148 -5.73 -14.75 25.05
C GLN A 148 -5.21 -13.36 25.38
N GLN A 149 -4.17 -13.28 26.21
CA GLN A 149 -3.54 -12.02 26.55
C GLN A 149 -2.90 -11.38 25.31
N SER A 150 -2.17 -12.15 24.50
CA SER A 150 -1.61 -11.69 23.23
C SER A 150 -2.69 -11.12 22.30
N ARG A 151 -3.83 -11.79 22.16
CA ARG A 151 -4.96 -11.32 21.34
C ARG A 151 -5.55 -10.00 21.86
N ILE A 152 -5.75 -9.87 23.17
CA ILE A 152 -6.26 -8.63 23.78
C ILE A 152 -5.27 -7.49 23.61
N THR A 153 -3.96 -7.75 23.78
CA THR A 153 -2.92 -6.76 23.53
C THR A 153 -2.98 -6.26 22.09
N LEU A 154 -3.05 -7.16 21.10
CA LEU A 154 -3.17 -6.78 19.69
C LEU A 154 -4.43 -5.95 19.42
N ASP A 155 -5.56 -6.26 20.07
CA ASP A 155 -6.78 -5.45 19.97
C ASP A 155 -6.56 -4.00 20.48
N TYR A 156 -5.85 -3.81 21.59
CA TYR A 156 -5.47 -2.46 22.06
C TYR A 156 -4.50 -1.77 21.10
N LEU A 157 -3.54 -2.49 20.53
CA LEU A 157 -2.60 -1.95 19.56
C LEU A 157 -3.29 -1.50 18.26
N ILE A 158 -4.39 -2.15 17.86
CA ILE A 158 -5.22 -1.67 16.75
C ILE A 158 -5.86 -0.32 17.09
N LEU A 159 -6.35 -0.13 18.31
CA LEU A 159 -6.91 1.16 18.74
C LEU A 159 -5.84 2.26 18.70
N ILE A 160 -4.61 1.97 19.14
CA ILE A 160 -3.47 2.89 19.05
C ILE A 160 -3.12 3.18 17.57
N SER A 161 -3.16 2.17 16.70
CA SER A 161 -2.87 2.33 15.26
C SER A 161 -3.85 3.25 14.54
N LYS A 162 -5.06 3.46 15.10
CA LYS A 162 -6.07 4.39 14.55
C LYS A 162 -5.75 5.87 14.81
N ILE A 163 -4.81 6.19 15.71
CA ILE A 163 -4.39 7.57 15.99
C ILE A 163 -3.83 8.22 14.71
N ASN A 164 -4.15 9.49 14.42
CA ASN A 164 -3.55 10.21 13.28
C ASN A 164 -2.18 10.77 13.62
N ASP A 165 -1.23 9.86 13.81
CA ASP A 165 0.19 10.16 13.90
C ASP A 165 0.94 9.18 12.99
N SER A 166 1.66 9.70 11.99
CA SER A 166 2.38 8.86 11.03
C SER A 166 3.50 8.06 11.70
N LYS A 167 4.15 8.60 12.73
CA LYS A 167 5.27 7.92 13.42
C LYS A 167 4.77 6.69 14.17
N ILE A 168 3.65 6.81 14.88
CA ILE A 168 3.03 5.69 15.60
C ILE A 168 2.66 4.60 14.60
N PHE A 169 1.98 4.95 13.51
CA PHE A 169 1.55 3.95 12.54
C PHE A 169 2.72 3.26 11.84
N LEU A 170 3.77 3.99 11.46
CA LEU A 170 4.96 3.41 10.79
C LEU A 170 5.65 2.36 11.68
N VAL A 171 5.87 2.68 12.96
CA VAL A 171 6.44 1.73 13.95
C VAL A 171 5.56 0.49 14.10
N MET A 172 4.25 0.67 14.19
CA MET A 172 3.31 -0.43 14.37
C MET A 172 3.17 -1.28 13.10
N PHE A 173 3.29 -0.66 11.92
CA PHE A 173 3.10 -1.31 10.64
C PHE A 173 4.15 -2.39 10.38
N GLU A 174 5.41 -2.20 10.81
CA GLU A 174 6.46 -3.22 10.66
C GLU A 174 6.08 -4.52 11.40
N MET A 175 5.61 -4.38 12.65
CA MET A 175 5.08 -5.49 13.44
C MET A 175 3.86 -6.13 12.77
N TRP A 176 2.88 -5.33 12.31
CA TRP A 176 1.69 -5.84 11.63
C TRP A 176 2.03 -6.61 10.36
N SER A 177 2.92 -6.06 9.53
CA SER A 177 3.38 -6.68 8.29
C SER A 177 4.04 -8.04 8.56
N LYS A 178 4.92 -8.10 9.58
CA LYS A 178 5.56 -9.35 9.99
C LYS A 178 4.55 -10.36 10.54
N LEU A 179 3.63 -9.94 11.41
CA LEU A 179 2.59 -10.82 11.96
C LEU A 179 1.73 -11.45 10.86
N VAL A 180 1.25 -10.64 9.91
CA VAL A 180 0.46 -11.10 8.76
C VAL A 180 1.28 -12.06 7.89
N PHE A 181 2.55 -11.74 7.64
CA PHE A 181 3.44 -12.61 6.88
C PHE A 181 3.68 -13.96 7.56
N ASP A 182 3.97 -13.98 8.87
CA ASP A 182 4.21 -15.21 9.62
C ASP A 182 2.98 -16.13 9.63
N LEU A 183 1.78 -15.56 9.77
CA LEU A 183 0.52 -16.30 9.69
C LEU A 183 0.25 -16.85 8.29
N TYR A 184 0.72 -16.15 7.24
CA TYR A 184 0.64 -16.64 5.86
C TYR A 184 1.60 -17.80 5.61
N VAL A 185 2.85 -17.69 6.06
CA VAL A 185 3.90 -18.70 5.88
C VAL A 185 3.57 -20.02 6.60
N GLU A 186 2.80 -19.98 7.69
CA GLU A 186 2.32 -21.17 8.41
C GLU A 186 1.63 -22.17 7.46
N PHE A 187 0.81 -21.67 6.53
CA PHE A 187 0.13 -22.52 5.55
C PHE A 187 -0.26 -21.72 4.29
N PRO A 188 0.65 -21.58 3.30
CA PRO A 188 0.45 -20.77 2.09
C PRO A 188 -0.27 -21.53 0.97
N PHE A 189 -0.93 -22.65 1.27
CA PHE A 189 -1.61 -23.48 0.28
C PHE A 189 -3.12 -23.18 0.25
N ILE A 190 -3.64 -22.83 -0.94
CA ILE A 190 -5.08 -22.57 -1.16
C ILE A 190 -5.85 -23.89 -1.31
N ASN A 191 -5.25 -24.90 -1.95
CA ASN A 191 -5.93 -26.13 -2.38
C ASN A 191 -5.68 -27.34 -1.45
N LYS A 192 -5.24 -27.10 -0.21
CA LYS A 192 -4.99 -28.15 0.76
C LYS A 192 -5.71 -27.83 2.06
N THR A 193 -6.28 -28.83 2.70
CA THR A 193 -6.80 -28.68 4.07
C THR A 193 -5.63 -28.86 5.05
N PRO A 194 -5.49 -27.98 6.05
CA PRO A 194 -4.48 -28.14 7.06
C PRO A 194 -4.80 -29.36 7.94
N THR A 195 -3.77 -30.14 8.28
CA THR A 195 -3.89 -31.32 9.16
C THR A 195 -4.03 -30.95 10.62
N HIS A 196 -3.68 -29.71 10.99
CA HIS A 196 -3.71 -29.17 12.33
C HIS A 196 -4.42 -27.81 12.38
N LYS A 197 -4.87 -27.42 13.58
CA LYS A 197 -5.45 -26.10 13.80
C LYS A 197 -4.37 -25.03 13.63
N LEU A 198 -4.55 -24.17 12.64
CA LEU A 198 -3.62 -23.09 12.34
C LEU A 198 -3.79 -21.92 13.32
N ARG A 199 -2.67 -21.26 13.65
CA ARG A 199 -2.57 -20.09 14.53
C ARG A 199 -3.44 -18.93 14.05
N ARG A 200 -3.56 -18.75 12.73
CA ARG A 200 -4.38 -17.67 12.12
C ARG A 200 -5.85 -17.64 12.55
N HIS A 201 -6.43 -18.78 12.97
CA HIS A 201 -7.83 -18.83 13.40
C HIS A 201 -8.08 -18.02 14.69
N GLU A 202 -7.10 -17.96 15.59
CA GLU A 202 -7.20 -17.20 16.84
C GLU A 202 -7.22 -15.69 16.62
N TYR A 203 -6.63 -15.24 15.50
CA TYR A 203 -6.45 -13.82 15.16
C TYR A 203 -7.40 -13.31 14.10
N LYS A 204 -8.32 -14.14 13.59
CA LYS A 204 -9.24 -13.73 12.53
C LYS A 204 -9.97 -12.39 12.84
N GLY A 205 -10.47 -12.24 14.07
CA GLY A 205 -11.11 -10.99 14.50
C GLY A 205 -10.17 -9.78 14.54
N VAL A 206 -8.93 -9.99 14.98
CA VAL A 206 -7.87 -8.96 15.00
C VAL A 206 -7.51 -8.55 13.57
N LEU A 207 -7.35 -9.50 12.65
CA LEU A 207 -7.03 -9.26 11.24
C LEU A 207 -8.11 -8.46 10.51
N VAL A 208 -9.39 -8.71 10.78
CA VAL A 208 -10.51 -7.93 10.20
C VAL A 208 -10.52 -6.49 10.74
N LYS A 209 -10.24 -6.29 12.04
CA LYS A 209 -10.10 -4.93 12.59
C LYS A 209 -8.85 -4.21 12.07
N LEU A 210 -7.77 -4.95 11.82
CA LEU A 210 -6.54 -4.44 11.22
C LEU A 210 -6.81 -3.96 9.79
N LEU A 211 -7.59 -4.70 9.00
CA LEU A 211 -7.98 -4.30 7.63
C LEU A 211 -8.56 -2.89 7.59
N ASP A 212 -9.49 -2.56 8.47
CA ASP A 212 -10.06 -1.20 8.60
C ASP A 212 -8.97 -0.16 8.88
N CYS A 213 -8.04 -0.45 9.79
CA CYS A 213 -6.93 0.44 10.08
C CYS A 213 -6.00 0.64 8.87
N LEU A 214 -5.65 -0.42 8.15
CA LEU A 214 -4.78 -0.36 6.98
C LEU A 214 -5.41 0.48 5.86
N VAL A 215 -6.71 0.27 5.59
CA VAL A 215 -7.45 1.04 4.59
C VAL A 215 -7.47 2.53 4.95
N ASN A 216 -7.75 2.87 6.22
CA ASN A 216 -7.79 4.26 6.67
C ASN A 216 -6.42 4.96 6.66
N LYS A 217 -5.31 4.22 6.57
CA LYS A 217 -3.94 4.75 6.52
C LYS A 217 -3.28 4.60 5.14
N MET A 218 -4.06 4.22 4.14
CA MET A 218 -3.53 3.95 2.80
C MET A 218 -2.93 5.21 2.17
N PRO A 219 -1.63 5.21 1.78
CA PRO A 219 -1.02 6.33 1.07
C PRO A 219 -1.51 6.40 -0.37
N ARG A 220 -1.37 7.58 -0.98
CA ARG A 220 -1.74 7.80 -2.39
C ARG A 220 -0.81 6.98 -3.32
N PRO A 221 -1.36 6.15 -4.23
CA PRO A 221 -0.59 5.46 -5.25
C PRO A 221 0.08 6.44 -6.21
N GLN A 222 1.21 6.03 -6.79
CA GLN A 222 1.96 6.88 -7.72
C GLN A 222 1.20 7.19 -9.02
N GLU A 223 0.18 6.40 -9.33
CA GLU A 223 -0.57 6.47 -10.59
C GLU A 223 -1.82 7.36 -10.48
N VAL A 224 -2.07 7.91 -9.29
CA VAL A 224 -3.17 8.83 -9.04
C VAL A 224 -2.63 10.26 -9.00
N PHE A 225 -2.72 10.96 -10.12
CA PHE A 225 -2.20 12.33 -10.26
C PHE A 225 -3.16 13.41 -9.77
N ILE A 226 -4.40 13.05 -9.47
CA ILE A 226 -5.44 14.00 -9.05
C ILE A 226 -5.41 14.14 -7.53
N VAL A 227 -5.30 15.38 -7.06
CA VAL A 227 -5.34 15.76 -5.64
C VAL A 227 -6.31 16.92 -5.48
N ILE A 228 -6.88 17.08 -4.29
CA ILE A 228 -7.78 18.18 -3.99
C ILE A 228 -7.03 19.17 -3.11
N ASN A 229 -7.06 20.45 -3.48
CA ASN A 229 -6.43 21.50 -2.70
C ASN A 229 -7.33 21.92 -1.51
N GLU A 230 -6.81 22.81 -0.65
CA GLU A 230 -7.53 23.34 0.52
C GLU A 230 -8.83 24.08 0.15
N TYR A 231 -8.94 24.55 -1.09
CA TYR A 231 -10.12 25.24 -1.62
C TYR A 231 -11.16 24.28 -2.22
N GLY A 232 -10.93 22.96 -2.16
CA GLY A 232 -11.83 21.95 -2.73
C GLY A 232 -11.77 21.82 -4.25
N GLU A 233 -10.75 22.40 -4.87
CA GLU A 233 -10.52 22.32 -6.31
C GLU A 233 -9.64 21.11 -6.64
N VAL A 234 -9.96 20.48 -7.76
CA VAL A 234 -9.21 19.35 -8.29
C VAL A 234 -7.97 19.90 -8.99
N ILE A 235 -6.80 19.51 -8.48
CA ILE A 235 -5.50 19.88 -9.01
C ILE A 235 -4.72 18.64 -9.42
N LYS A 236 -3.72 18.85 -10.27
CA LYS A 236 -2.77 17.83 -10.69
C LYS A 236 -1.52 17.90 -9.83
N ASN A 237 -1.15 16.78 -9.20
CA ASN A 237 0.10 16.64 -8.47
C ASN A 237 0.81 15.33 -8.86
N LYS A 238 1.89 15.47 -9.65
CA LYS A 238 2.77 14.36 -10.06
C LYS A 238 3.89 14.07 -9.06
N LEU A 239 4.19 15.00 -8.15
CA LEU A 239 5.26 14.83 -7.19
C LEU A 239 4.73 14.02 -6.00
N ILE A 240 5.37 12.88 -5.77
CA ILE A 240 5.13 12.03 -4.61
C ILE A 240 6.50 11.74 -4.01
N GLU A 241 6.60 11.87 -2.70
CA GLU A 241 7.81 11.58 -1.95
C GLU A 241 8.20 10.10 -2.11
N THR A 242 9.49 9.84 -2.29
CA THR A 242 10.00 8.48 -2.49
C THR A 242 9.63 7.54 -1.33
N GLU A 243 9.58 8.07 -0.11
CA GLU A 243 9.17 7.35 1.09
C GLU A 243 7.72 6.85 1.01
N GLN A 244 6.80 7.68 0.50
CA GLN A 244 5.39 7.29 0.34
C GLN A 244 5.21 6.21 -0.72
N ILE A 245 6.00 6.24 -1.79
CA ILE A 245 5.99 5.20 -2.83
C ILE A 245 6.47 3.87 -2.26
N GLU A 246 7.56 3.88 -1.49
CA GLU A 246 8.07 2.67 -0.84
C GLU A 246 7.06 2.14 0.19
N PHE A 247 6.47 3.03 0.99
CA PHE A 247 5.46 2.66 1.97
C PHE A 247 4.21 2.05 1.31
N TYR A 248 3.75 2.61 0.19
CA TYR A 248 2.66 2.03 -0.61
C TYR A 248 2.99 0.61 -1.08
N LYS A 249 4.23 0.35 -1.52
CA LYS A 249 4.67 -1.00 -1.92
C LYS A 249 4.65 -1.97 -0.73
N LYS A 250 5.11 -1.56 0.45
CA LYS A 250 5.05 -2.38 1.68
C LYS A 250 3.60 -2.66 2.08
N MET A 251 2.72 -1.65 2.01
CA MET A 251 1.28 -1.80 2.22
C MET A 251 0.69 -2.82 1.24
N LYS A 252 0.96 -2.71 -0.06
CA LYS A 252 0.48 -3.66 -1.09
C LYS A 252 0.87 -5.10 -0.76
N SER A 253 2.12 -5.34 -0.37
CA SER A 253 2.57 -6.68 0.05
C SER A 253 1.83 -7.19 1.29
N CYS A 254 1.59 -6.33 2.29
CA CYS A 254 0.81 -6.70 3.48
C CYS A 254 -0.65 -7.05 3.11
N PHE A 255 -1.29 -6.27 2.24
CA PHE A 255 -2.63 -6.57 1.72
C PHE A 255 -2.69 -7.92 0.99
N TYR A 256 -1.66 -8.26 0.20
CA TYR A 256 -1.56 -9.57 -0.47
C TYR A 256 -1.63 -10.73 0.54
N TYR A 257 -0.80 -10.69 1.59
CA TYR A 257 -0.79 -11.74 2.61
C TYR A 257 -2.09 -11.74 3.43
N LEU A 258 -2.63 -10.56 3.75
CA LEU A 258 -3.88 -10.44 4.50
C LEU A 258 -5.07 -11.00 3.71
N ALA A 259 -5.14 -10.73 2.41
CA ALA A 259 -6.18 -11.24 1.52
C ALA A 259 -6.20 -12.76 1.47
N PHE A 260 -5.02 -13.41 1.52
CA PHE A 260 -4.93 -14.87 1.63
C PHE A 260 -5.51 -15.39 2.96
N LEU A 261 -5.33 -14.66 4.06
CA LEU A 261 -5.77 -15.09 5.39
C LEU A 261 -7.27 -14.88 5.62
N ILE A 262 -7.85 -13.83 5.06
CA ILE A 262 -9.23 -13.39 5.33
C ILE A 262 -10.00 -13.00 4.06
N GLU A 263 -9.86 -13.78 2.97
CA GLU A 263 -10.44 -13.47 1.65
C GLU A 263 -11.93 -13.05 1.72
N ASP A 264 -12.78 -13.89 2.32
CA ASP A 264 -14.23 -13.66 2.35
C ASP A 264 -14.62 -12.46 3.21
N ASP A 265 -13.91 -12.24 4.33
CA ASP A 265 -14.14 -11.08 5.19
C ASP A 265 -13.66 -9.80 4.51
N MET A 266 -12.54 -9.86 3.78
CA MET A 266 -12.01 -8.73 3.02
C MET A 266 -12.93 -8.33 1.87
N LYS A 267 -13.44 -9.30 1.09
CA LYS A 267 -14.42 -9.04 0.03
C LYS A 267 -15.68 -8.40 0.61
N ARG A 268 -16.24 -8.97 1.68
CA ARG A 268 -17.43 -8.41 2.37
C ARG A 268 -17.18 -7.01 2.91
N TYR A 269 -16.02 -6.78 3.51
CA TYR A 269 -15.62 -5.47 4.02
C TYR A 269 -15.61 -4.42 2.90
N PHE A 270 -14.91 -4.69 1.80
CA PHE A 270 -14.82 -3.74 0.69
C PHE A 270 -16.18 -3.50 0.02
N LEU A 271 -16.97 -4.55 -0.21
CA LEU A 271 -18.30 -4.39 -0.81
C LEU A 271 -19.23 -3.56 0.07
N THR A 272 -19.24 -3.82 1.38
CA THR A 272 -20.05 -3.06 2.35
C THR A 272 -19.59 -1.61 2.38
N LYS A 273 -18.28 -1.37 2.55
CA LYS A 273 -17.73 -0.01 2.62
C LYS A 273 -17.89 0.79 1.34
N THR A 274 -17.80 0.17 0.17
CA THR A 274 -18.09 0.86 -1.10
C THR A 274 -19.58 1.16 -1.23
N GLY A 275 -20.46 0.27 -0.77
CA GLY A 275 -21.89 0.51 -0.66
C GLY A 275 -22.22 1.70 0.25
N ASP A 276 -21.59 1.76 1.42
CA ASP A 276 -21.77 2.84 2.42
C ASP A 276 -21.35 4.23 1.86
N GLN A 277 -20.51 4.29 0.82
CA GLN A 277 -20.16 5.55 0.14
C GLN A 277 -21.29 6.13 -0.72
N LEU A 278 -22.29 5.32 -1.09
CA LEU A 278 -23.51 5.81 -1.75
C LEU A 278 -24.36 6.64 -0.79
N ASP A 279 -24.30 6.30 0.50
CA ASP A 279 -24.98 7.04 1.55
C ASP A 279 -24.23 8.34 1.88
N LYS A 280 -24.97 9.37 2.27
CA LYS A 280 -24.38 10.70 2.57
C LYS A 280 -23.55 10.73 3.87
N ILE A 281 -23.59 9.69 4.69
CA ILE A 281 -23.03 9.68 6.05
C ILE A 281 -21.53 9.39 6.03
N GLU A 282 -21.07 8.40 5.26
CA GLU A 282 -19.65 8.02 5.21
C GLU A 282 -18.88 8.66 4.04
N TRP A 283 -19.58 9.32 3.12
CA TRP A 283 -18.98 9.95 1.95
C TRP A 283 -17.99 11.05 2.33
N SER A 284 -16.73 10.85 1.96
CA SER A 284 -15.72 11.88 1.87
C SER A 284 -14.74 11.56 0.74
N TRP A 285 -14.11 12.59 0.17
CA TRP A 285 -13.10 12.38 -0.87
C TRP A 285 -11.95 11.51 -0.37
N GLU A 286 -11.52 11.71 0.88
CA GLU A 286 -10.45 10.94 1.51
C GLU A 286 -10.84 9.47 1.69
N ASN A 287 -12.05 9.19 2.16
CA ASN A 287 -12.52 7.82 2.40
C ASN A 287 -12.60 7.03 1.10
N VAL A 288 -13.21 7.60 0.05
CA VAL A 288 -13.35 6.91 -1.25
C VAL A 288 -12.01 6.70 -1.92
N ASN A 289 -11.12 7.68 -1.84
CA ASN A 289 -9.76 7.55 -2.36
C ASN A 289 -9.02 6.39 -1.67
N LYS A 290 -8.91 6.42 -0.34
CA LYS A 290 -8.22 5.38 0.42
C LYS A 290 -8.82 3.99 0.20
N LEU A 291 -10.15 3.90 0.14
CA LEU A 291 -10.88 2.67 -0.16
C LEU A 291 -10.49 2.12 -1.54
N CYS A 292 -10.56 2.96 -2.58
CA CYS A 292 -10.23 2.56 -3.94
C CYS A 292 -8.75 2.21 -4.11
N TRP A 293 -7.85 2.95 -3.46
CA TRP A 293 -6.42 2.66 -3.44
C TRP A 293 -6.12 1.31 -2.80
N SER A 294 -6.79 1.00 -1.69
CA SER A 294 -6.69 -0.31 -1.04
C SER A 294 -7.25 -1.44 -1.91
N ILE A 295 -8.36 -1.21 -2.61
CA ILE A 295 -8.92 -2.18 -3.58
C ILE A 295 -7.94 -2.43 -4.74
N GLY A 296 -7.19 -1.41 -5.18
CA GLY A 296 -6.15 -1.59 -6.20
C GLY A 296 -5.00 -2.48 -5.74
N CYS A 297 -4.74 -2.59 -4.43
CA CYS A 297 -3.66 -3.44 -3.91
C CYS A 297 -3.98 -4.94 -3.93
N ILE A 298 -5.26 -5.31 -3.96
CA ILE A 298 -5.72 -6.71 -3.98
C ILE A 298 -5.88 -7.26 -5.40
N SER A 299 -5.44 -6.52 -6.42
CA SER A 299 -5.35 -7.02 -7.80
C SER A 299 -4.49 -8.28 -7.86
N GLU A 300 -4.93 -9.30 -8.60
CA GLU A 300 -4.24 -10.57 -8.82
C GLU A 300 -4.09 -11.47 -7.59
N VAL A 301 -4.72 -11.13 -6.47
CA VAL A 301 -4.63 -11.96 -5.25
C VAL A 301 -5.65 -13.10 -5.26
N PHE A 302 -6.84 -12.84 -5.80
CA PHE A 302 -7.94 -13.82 -5.83
C PHE A 302 -7.86 -14.72 -7.07
N THR A 303 -8.65 -15.79 -7.06
CA THR A 303 -8.89 -16.61 -8.26
C THR A 303 -9.61 -15.80 -9.34
N GLU A 304 -9.52 -16.21 -10.62
CA GLU A 304 -10.14 -15.48 -11.76
C GLU A 304 -11.62 -15.20 -11.55
N GLU A 305 -12.34 -16.22 -11.10
CA GLU A 305 -13.78 -16.15 -10.91
C GLU A 305 -14.14 -15.23 -9.74
N SER A 306 -13.47 -15.40 -8.60
CA SER A 306 -13.67 -14.58 -7.40
C SER A 306 -13.32 -13.11 -7.67
N GLU A 307 -12.19 -12.86 -8.34
CA GLU A 307 -11.74 -11.53 -8.73
C GLU A 307 -12.75 -10.86 -9.68
N ARG A 308 -13.24 -11.60 -10.69
CA ARG A 308 -14.19 -11.08 -11.67
C ARG A 308 -15.48 -10.61 -10.98
N ASP A 309 -16.05 -11.44 -10.13
CA ASP A 309 -17.34 -11.15 -9.51
C ASP A 309 -17.20 -10.00 -8.50
N PHE A 310 -16.10 -9.99 -7.73
CA PHE A 310 -15.75 -8.89 -6.83
C PHE A 310 -15.56 -7.57 -7.59
N PHE A 311 -14.77 -7.57 -8.66
CA PHE A 311 -14.48 -6.39 -9.46
C PHE A 311 -15.75 -5.80 -10.09
N ILE A 312 -16.62 -6.64 -10.68
CA ILE A 312 -17.90 -6.20 -11.27
C ILE A 312 -18.77 -5.53 -10.22
N ALA A 313 -18.84 -6.08 -9.00
CA ALA A 313 -19.64 -5.52 -7.93
C ALA A 313 -19.11 -4.15 -7.48
N ILE A 314 -17.80 -4.02 -7.22
CA ILE A 314 -17.16 -2.74 -6.87
C ILE A 314 -17.38 -1.70 -7.97
N LEU A 315 -17.15 -2.08 -9.23
CA LEU A 315 -17.27 -1.15 -10.36
C LEU A 315 -18.71 -0.64 -10.51
N LYS A 316 -19.72 -1.50 -10.30
CA LYS A 316 -21.14 -1.08 -10.30
C LYS A 316 -21.41 -0.02 -9.24
N TYR A 317 -20.92 -0.21 -8.02
CA TYR A 317 -21.07 0.78 -6.95
C TYR A 317 -20.40 2.11 -7.30
N LEU A 318 -19.17 2.07 -7.82
CA LEU A 318 -18.43 3.29 -8.18
C LEU A 318 -19.04 4.04 -9.35
N LEU A 319 -19.55 3.34 -10.38
CA LEU A 319 -20.25 3.97 -11.50
C LEU A 319 -21.55 4.62 -11.04
N LEU A 320 -22.34 3.93 -10.22
CA LEU A 320 -23.55 4.50 -9.62
C LEU A 320 -23.23 5.73 -8.76
N LEU A 321 -22.17 5.68 -7.97
CA LEU A 321 -21.69 6.81 -7.18
C LEU A 321 -21.32 8.00 -8.09
N CYS A 322 -20.64 7.75 -9.20
CA CYS A 322 -20.28 8.78 -10.18
C CYS A 322 -21.52 9.45 -10.82
N GLU A 323 -22.56 8.66 -11.09
CA GLU A 323 -23.84 9.17 -11.62
C GLU A 323 -24.61 10.00 -10.59
N MET A 324 -24.62 9.58 -9.32
CA MET A 324 -25.32 10.27 -8.23
C MET A 324 -24.68 11.60 -7.84
N LYS A 325 -23.37 11.79 -8.06
CA LYS A 325 -22.70 13.05 -7.71
C LYS A 325 -22.96 14.13 -8.75
N HIS A 326 -23.26 15.35 -8.29
CA HIS A 326 -23.58 16.47 -9.18
C HIS A 326 -22.41 17.41 -9.44
N SER A 327 -21.48 17.55 -8.48
CA SER A 327 -20.36 18.48 -8.64
C SER A 327 -19.29 17.92 -9.59
N LYS A 328 -18.65 18.81 -10.35
CA LYS A 328 -17.55 18.43 -11.25
C LYS A 328 -16.35 17.86 -10.47
N SER A 329 -16.08 18.40 -9.28
CA SER A 329 -15.01 17.92 -8.40
C SER A 329 -15.28 16.51 -7.89
N ASP A 330 -16.48 16.23 -7.39
CA ASP A 330 -16.86 14.87 -6.96
C ASP A 330 -16.72 13.86 -8.10
N LYS A 331 -17.23 14.22 -9.30
CA LYS A 331 -17.13 13.34 -10.48
C LYS A 331 -15.68 13.07 -10.87
N ALA A 332 -14.82 14.08 -10.83
CA ALA A 332 -13.40 13.90 -11.13
C ALA A 332 -12.71 12.96 -10.13
N VAL A 333 -13.05 13.06 -8.84
CA VAL A 333 -12.52 12.18 -7.78
C VAL A 333 -13.02 10.74 -7.95
N VAL A 334 -14.30 10.53 -8.24
CA VAL A 334 -14.82 9.17 -8.46
C VAL A 334 -14.24 8.59 -9.76
N ALA A 335 -14.16 9.38 -10.82
CA ALA A 335 -13.59 8.96 -12.10
C ALA A 335 -12.10 8.60 -11.97
N SER A 336 -11.31 9.36 -11.19
CA SER A 336 -9.90 9.05 -10.95
C SER A 336 -9.73 7.69 -10.27
N ASN A 337 -10.58 7.38 -9.29
CA ASN A 337 -10.58 6.10 -8.59
C ASN A 337 -11.04 4.94 -9.49
N ILE A 338 -12.07 5.14 -10.32
CA ILE A 338 -12.51 4.15 -11.31
C ILE A 338 -11.38 3.85 -12.30
N MET A 339 -10.73 4.89 -12.85
CA MET A 339 -9.60 4.72 -13.77
C MET A 339 -8.44 3.99 -13.11
N PHE A 340 -8.10 4.34 -11.86
CA PHE A 340 -7.06 3.67 -11.10
C PHE A 340 -7.37 2.17 -10.91
N ILE A 341 -8.58 1.82 -10.45
CA ILE A 341 -9.00 0.43 -10.24
C ILE A 341 -8.96 -0.33 -11.57
N ILE A 342 -9.55 0.20 -12.64
CA ILE A 342 -9.52 -0.45 -13.96
C ILE A 342 -8.09 -0.72 -14.44
N GLY A 343 -7.17 0.21 -14.19
CA GLY A 343 -5.76 0.07 -14.54
C GLY A 343 -5.03 -1.04 -13.77
N GLN A 344 -5.47 -1.40 -12.57
CA GLN A 344 -4.86 -2.48 -11.77
C GLN A 344 -5.42 -3.87 -12.12
N PHE A 345 -6.72 -3.99 -12.45
CA PHE A 345 -7.38 -5.28 -12.70
C PHE A 345 -7.28 -5.74 -14.17
N HIS A 346 -6.06 -5.88 -14.70
CA HIS A 346 -5.86 -6.25 -16.10
C HIS A 346 -6.28 -7.68 -16.46
N ARG A 347 -6.23 -8.63 -15.50
CA ARG A 347 -6.68 -10.02 -15.69
C ARG A 347 -8.17 -10.05 -16.06
N PHE A 348 -9.00 -9.28 -15.36
CA PHE A 348 -10.41 -9.10 -15.70
C PHE A 348 -10.60 -8.57 -17.13
N LEU A 349 -9.81 -7.58 -17.55
CA LEU A 349 -9.89 -6.98 -18.89
C LEU A 349 -9.56 -8.00 -20.00
N LEU A 350 -8.58 -8.90 -19.76
CA LEU A 350 -8.22 -9.95 -20.72
C LEU A 350 -9.36 -10.94 -20.99
N HIS A 351 -10.12 -11.31 -19.95
CA HIS A 351 -11.25 -12.23 -20.11
C HIS A 351 -12.52 -11.54 -20.62
N ASN A 352 -12.66 -10.22 -20.44
CA ASN A 352 -13.83 -9.44 -20.83
C ASN A 352 -13.53 -8.49 -21.98
N LYS A 353 -13.34 -9.06 -23.17
CA LYS A 353 -12.89 -8.38 -24.39
C LYS A 353 -13.73 -7.16 -24.78
N SER A 354 -15.05 -7.31 -24.78
CA SER A 354 -15.99 -6.22 -25.09
C SER A 354 -15.88 -5.07 -24.08
N PHE A 355 -15.67 -5.41 -22.81
CA PHE A 355 -15.49 -4.44 -21.75
C PHE A 355 -14.16 -3.68 -21.88
N LEU A 356 -13.05 -4.38 -22.19
CA LEU A 356 -11.76 -3.75 -22.50
C LEU A 356 -11.91 -2.70 -23.61
N LYS A 357 -12.62 -3.04 -24.70
CA LYS A 357 -12.88 -2.09 -25.80
C LYS A 357 -13.62 -0.84 -25.33
N THR A 358 -14.67 -1.02 -24.52
CA THR A 358 -15.46 0.08 -23.95
C THR A 358 -14.59 0.97 -23.06
N VAL A 359 -13.75 0.37 -22.21
CA VAL A 359 -12.79 1.09 -21.35
C VAL A 359 -11.83 1.92 -22.20
N VAL A 360 -11.21 1.33 -23.23
CA VAL A 360 -10.26 2.05 -24.09
C VAL A 360 -10.93 3.26 -24.77
N LYS A 361 -12.14 3.10 -25.29
CA LYS A 361 -12.90 4.22 -25.86
C LYS A 361 -13.19 5.31 -24.82
N LYS A 362 -13.54 4.93 -23.59
CA LYS A 362 -13.72 5.89 -22.49
C LYS A 362 -12.43 6.60 -22.10
N LEU A 363 -11.28 5.92 -22.12
CA LEU A 363 -9.99 6.58 -21.92
C LEU A 363 -9.72 7.62 -23.01
N PHE A 364 -10.09 7.36 -24.27
CA PHE A 364 -9.98 8.38 -25.32
C PHE A 364 -10.93 9.56 -25.13
N GLU A 365 -12.14 9.35 -24.61
CA GLU A 365 -13.02 10.46 -24.20
C GLU A 365 -12.36 11.28 -23.06
N PHE A 366 -11.77 10.63 -22.06
CA PHE A 366 -11.07 11.30 -20.96
C PHE A 366 -9.78 12.00 -21.38
N MET A 367 -9.18 11.64 -22.51
CA MET A 367 -8.06 12.39 -23.10
C MET A 367 -8.50 13.77 -23.62
N ASP A 368 -9.79 13.95 -23.91
CA ASP A 368 -10.37 15.22 -24.38
C ASP A 368 -10.98 16.08 -23.25
N GLU A 369 -10.96 15.58 -22.01
CA GLU A 369 -11.48 16.31 -20.84
C GLU A 369 -10.68 17.56 -20.52
N THR A 370 -11.29 18.58 -19.91
CA THR A 370 -10.60 19.86 -19.68
C THR A 370 -9.50 19.79 -18.61
N HIS A 371 -9.62 18.87 -17.66
CA HIS A 371 -8.70 18.76 -16.52
C HIS A 371 -7.44 17.96 -16.87
N GLU A 372 -6.27 18.59 -16.84
CA GLU A 372 -5.00 17.94 -17.21
C GLU A 372 -4.69 16.65 -16.46
N GLY A 373 -5.01 16.58 -15.16
CA GLY A 373 -4.78 15.36 -14.37
C GLY A 373 -5.61 14.17 -14.85
N ILE A 374 -6.79 14.41 -15.43
CA ILE A 374 -7.65 13.37 -16.01
C ILE A 374 -7.00 12.87 -17.31
N LYS A 375 -6.53 13.79 -18.17
CA LYS A 375 -5.79 13.44 -19.40
C LYS A 375 -4.55 12.59 -19.10
N ASP A 376 -3.77 12.98 -18.09
CA ASP A 376 -2.57 12.25 -17.66
C ASP A 376 -2.91 10.84 -17.19
N MET A 377 -3.92 10.70 -16.34
CA MET A 377 -4.38 9.38 -15.88
C MET A 377 -4.92 8.54 -17.04
N ALA A 378 -5.64 9.15 -17.99
CA ALA A 378 -6.16 8.43 -19.15
C ALA A 378 -5.03 7.90 -20.06
N CYS A 379 -3.99 8.70 -20.29
CA CYS A 379 -2.81 8.31 -21.05
C CYS A 379 -2.01 7.20 -20.36
N ASP A 380 -1.77 7.31 -19.04
CA ASP A 380 -1.05 6.28 -18.27
C ASP A 380 -1.82 4.95 -18.23
N ASN A 381 -3.14 5.00 -18.00
CA ASN A 381 -3.97 3.79 -18.03
C ASN A 381 -4.04 3.16 -19.42
N PHE A 382 -4.12 3.96 -20.48
CA PHE A 382 -4.07 3.43 -21.85
C PHE A 382 -2.74 2.73 -22.12
N TYR A 383 -1.62 3.34 -21.71
CA TYR A 383 -0.30 2.74 -21.82
C TYR A 383 -0.21 1.40 -21.08
N LYS A 384 -0.66 1.34 -19.81
CA LYS A 384 -0.67 0.10 -19.03
C LYS A 384 -1.52 -1.01 -19.64
N ILE A 385 -2.71 -0.67 -20.15
CA ILE A 385 -3.58 -1.63 -20.84
C ILE A 385 -2.91 -2.13 -22.12
N ALA A 386 -2.28 -1.25 -22.89
CA ALA A 386 -1.53 -1.63 -24.09
C ALA A 386 -0.33 -2.52 -23.77
N GLU A 387 0.38 -2.27 -22.67
CA GLU A 387 1.51 -3.09 -22.21
C GLU A 387 1.07 -4.49 -21.76
N ARG A 388 -0.05 -4.59 -21.01
CA ARG A 388 -0.52 -5.84 -20.41
C ARG A 388 -1.44 -6.67 -21.32
N CYS A 389 -2.19 -6.01 -22.21
CA CYS A 389 -3.22 -6.64 -23.06
C CYS A 389 -3.04 -6.37 -24.57
N PRO A 390 -1.82 -6.36 -25.14
CA PRO A 390 -1.60 -5.88 -26.52
C PRO A 390 -2.31 -6.74 -27.58
N ARG A 391 -2.41 -8.06 -27.36
CA ARG A 391 -3.03 -8.99 -28.32
C ARG A 391 -4.51 -8.72 -28.55
N GLU A 392 -5.21 -8.21 -27.55
CA GLU A 392 -6.65 -7.93 -27.66
C GLU A 392 -6.95 -6.82 -28.68
N PHE A 393 -6.04 -5.86 -28.85
CA PHE A 393 -6.13 -4.83 -29.89
C PHE A 393 -5.97 -5.37 -31.32
N LEU A 394 -5.31 -6.52 -31.46
CA LEU A 394 -5.08 -7.20 -32.74
C LEU A 394 -6.22 -8.16 -33.11
N ILE A 395 -6.94 -8.69 -32.12
CA ILE A 395 -8.01 -9.67 -32.31
C ILE A 395 -9.37 -8.99 -32.49
N GLN A 396 -9.65 -7.97 -31.69
CA GLN A 396 -10.96 -7.34 -31.66
C GLN A 396 -11.23 -6.50 -32.92
N ARG A 397 -12.52 -6.35 -33.25
CA ARG A 397 -12.97 -5.53 -34.39
C ARG A 397 -13.87 -4.38 -33.97
N GLU A 398 -13.79 -3.31 -34.74
CA GLU A 398 -14.63 -2.10 -34.66
C GLU A 398 -14.86 -1.58 -36.08
N GLN A 399 -16.12 -1.35 -36.46
CA GLN A 399 -16.49 -0.91 -37.82
C GLN A 399 -15.83 -1.76 -38.93
N ASP A 400 -15.90 -3.09 -38.78
CA ASP A 400 -15.30 -4.11 -39.66
C ASP A 400 -13.76 -4.10 -39.79
N LYS A 401 -13.07 -3.20 -39.09
CA LYS A 401 -11.60 -3.13 -39.04
C LYS A 401 -11.07 -3.74 -37.76
N VAL A 402 -9.80 -4.17 -37.78
CA VAL A 402 -9.06 -4.52 -36.56
C VAL A 402 -9.02 -3.31 -35.64
N PHE A 403 -9.21 -3.52 -34.34
CA PHE A 403 -9.33 -2.43 -33.38
C PHE A 403 -8.12 -1.50 -33.38
N LEU A 404 -6.89 -2.05 -33.48
CA LEU A 404 -5.68 -1.26 -33.69
C LEU A 404 -5.78 -0.32 -34.90
N VAL A 405 -6.23 -0.81 -36.05
CA VAL A 405 -6.33 -0.01 -37.29
C VAL A 405 -7.36 1.10 -37.13
N PHE A 406 -8.51 0.80 -36.52
CA PHE A 406 -9.52 1.80 -36.19
C PHE A 406 -8.94 2.90 -35.29
N ILE A 407 -8.12 2.54 -34.29
CA ILE A 407 -7.45 3.51 -33.42
C ILE A 407 -6.48 4.36 -34.25
N LEU A 408 -5.58 3.73 -35.02
CA LEU A 408 -4.56 4.40 -35.83
C LEU A 408 -5.14 5.44 -36.79
N GLU A 409 -6.28 5.16 -37.42
CA GLU A 409 -6.98 6.12 -38.29
C GLU A 409 -7.55 7.33 -37.51
N ASN A 410 -7.87 7.16 -36.22
CA ASN A 410 -8.45 8.18 -35.36
C ASN A 410 -7.45 8.84 -34.41
N VAL A 411 -6.16 8.46 -34.45
CA VAL A 411 -5.13 8.98 -33.52
C VAL A 411 -5.05 10.51 -33.52
N LYS A 412 -5.20 11.16 -34.68
CA LYS A 412 -5.22 12.64 -34.78
C LYS A 412 -6.33 13.26 -33.93
N ASN A 413 -7.50 12.64 -33.91
CA ASN A 413 -8.63 13.10 -33.12
C ASN A 413 -8.44 12.80 -31.64
N ILE A 414 -7.98 11.59 -31.31
CA ILE A 414 -7.72 11.15 -29.93
C ILE A 414 -6.68 12.05 -29.25
N THR A 415 -5.65 12.46 -29.99
CA THR A 415 -4.52 13.23 -29.44
C THR A 415 -4.64 14.74 -29.61
N LYS A 416 -5.75 15.23 -30.17
CA LYS A 416 -5.93 16.64 -30.58
C LYS A 416 -5.68 17.64 -29.45
N THR A 417 -6.21 17.37 -28.27
CA THR A 417 -6.17 18.26 -27.11
C THR A 417 -5.08 17.87 -26.10
N LEU A 418 -4.28 16.85 -26.40
CA LEU A 418 -3.19 16.38 -25.55
C LEU A 418 -1.92 17.22 -25.72
N GLU A 419 -1.16 17.35 -24.65
CA GLU A 419 0.18 17.95 -24.69
C GLU A 419 1.22 16.97 -25.26
N TYR A 420 2.36 17.48 -25.72
CA TYR A 420 3.39 16.66 -26.36
C TYR A 420 3.87 15.47 -25.51
N TYR A 421 4.04 15.66 -24.20
CA TYR A 421 4.44 14.53 -23.34
C TYR A 421 3.31 13.51 -23.14
N GLN A 422 2.03 13.90 -23.23
CA GLN A 422 0.87 12.99 -23.15
C GLN A 422 0.72 12.21 -24.45
N LYS A 423 0.86 12.88 -25.59
CA LYS A 423 0.92 12.26 -26.93
C LYS A 423 1.97 11.17 -26.97
N ARG A 424 3.13 11.38 -26.35
CA ARG A 424 4.18 10.37 -26.23
C ARG A 424 3.66 9.07 -25.63
N PHE A 425 2.95 9.11 -24.49
CA PHE A 425 2.42 7.89 -23.87
C PHE A 425 1.49 7.11 -24.81
N VAL A 426 0.63 7.82 -25.56
CA VAL A 426 -0.28 7.21 -26.53
C VAL A 426 0.47 6.57 -27.68
N TYR A 427 1.45 7.26 -28.27
CA TYR A 427 2.26 6.70 -29.36
C TYR A 427 3.11 5.52 -28.90
N GLU A 428 3.69 5.62 -27.70
CA GLU A 428 4.50 4.58 -27.09
C GLU A 428 3.66 3.32 -26.85
N ALA A 429 2.42 3.47 -26.36
CA ALA A 429 1.44 2.39 -26.20
C ALA A 429 1.07 1.72 -27.53
N LEU A 430 0.81 2.50 -28.59
CA LEU A 430 0.49 1.96 -29.91
C LEU A 430 1.66 1.18 -30.53
N LEU A 431 2.89 1.64 -30.33
CA LEU A 431 4.09 0.93 -30.76
C LEU A 431 4.26 -0.41 -30.02
N LEU A 432 3.95 -0.47 -28.72
CA LEU A 432 3.96 -1.73 -27.96
C LEU A 432 2.97 -2.74 -28.54
N ILE A 433 1.79 -2.29 -28.97
CA ILE A 433 0.79 -3.16 -29.60
C ILE A 433 1.29 -3.64 -30.97
N ILE A 434 1.83 -2.75 -31.81
CA ILE A 434 2.35 -3.10 -33.14
C ILE A 434 3.49 -4.13 -33.03
N LYS A 435 4.34 -4.01 -31.99
CA LYS A 435 5.45 -4.93 -31.74
C LYS A 435 5.00 -6.39 -31.55
N GLU A 436 3.80 -6.63 -31.04
CA GLU A 436 3.27 -7.98 -30.84
C GLU A 436 2.81 -8.67 -32.14
N ILE A 437 2.80 -7.97 -33.28
CA ILE A 437 2.50 -8.57 -34.57
C ILE A 437 3.68 -9.47 -34.98
N PRO A 438 3.49 -10.79 -35.19
CA PRO A 438 4.58 -11.69 -35.52
C PRO A 438 5.21 -11.33 -36.87
N TYR A 439 6.54 -11.22 -36.91
CA TYR A 439 7.31 -10.81 -38.08
C TYR A 439 7.51 -11.97 -39.06
N ASN A 440 6.55 -12.15 -39.97
CA ASN A 440 6.61 -13.05 -41.13
C ASN A 440 6.59 -12.22 -42.42
N GLU A 441 7.08 -12.76 -43.55
CA GLU A 441 7.09 -12.05 -44.85
C GLU A 441 5.73 -11.45 -45.24
N THR A 442 4.63 -12.14 -44.91
CA THR A 442 3.26 -11.65 -45.11
C THR A 442 2.85 -10.51 -44.17
N ASN A 443 3.38 -10.48 -42.95
CA ASN A 443 3.03 -9.48 -41.92
C ASN A 443 3.91 -8.24 -41.98
N GLN A 444 5.04 -8.27 -42.69
CA GLN A 444 5.91 -7.10 -42.88
C GLN A 444 5.14 -5.91 -43.47
N HIS A 445 4.33 -6.17 -44.51
CA HIS A 445 3.47 -5.14 -45.11
C HIS A 445 2.42 -4.59 -44.14
N ILE A 446 1.87 -5.43 -43.25
CA ILE A 446 0.88 -5.02 -42.25
C ILE A 446 1.53 -4.12 -41.19
N VAL A 447 2.71 -4.51 -40.70
CA VAL A 447 3.48 -3.72 -39.73
C VAL A 447 3.88 -2.37 -40.34
N LEU A 448 4.41 -2.36 -41.56
CA LEU A 448 4.77 -1.14 -42.29
C LEU A 448 3.55 -0.21 -42.47
N ASN A 449 2.41 -0.76 -42.88
CA ASN A 449 1.19 0.03 -43.06
C ASN A 449 0.72 0.66 -41.73
N ASN A 450 0.73 -0.11 -40.64
CA ASN A 450 0.35 0.41 -39.32
C ASN A 450 1.31 1.50 -38.82
N ILE A 451 2.61 1.34 -39.05
CA ILE A 451 3.61 2.36 -38.73
C ILE A 451 3.39 3.61 -39.58
N ASN A 452 3.10 3.46 -40.87
CA ASN A 452 2.81 4.60 -41.75
C ASN A 452 1.55 5.35 -41.31
N LEU A 453 0.49 4.63 -40.91
CA LEU A 453 -0.71 5.25 -40.34
C LEU A 453 -0.36 6.05 -39.07
N LEU A 454 0.42 5.46 -38.16
CA LEU A 454 0.88 6.16 -36.95
C LEU A 454 1.70 7.40 -37.29
N ILE A 455 2.69 7.31 -38.18
CA ILE A 455 3.54 8.44 -38.59
C ILE A 455 2.72 9.52 -39.27
N SER A 456 1.79 9.16 -40.17
CA SER A 456 0.90 10.10 -40.83
C SER A 456 -0.04 10.84 -39.87
N SER A 457 -0.28 10.25 -38.68
CA SER A 457 -1.07 10.82 -37.60
C SER A 457 -0.33 11.86 -36.76
N ILE A 458 1.01 11.80 -36.73
CA ILE A 458 1.88 12.79 -36.07
C ILE A 458 1.97 14.00 -37.00
N SER A 459 0.98 14.88 -36.94
CA SER A 459 0.79 15.98 -37.88
C SER A 459 1.77 17.14 -37.77
N ASP A 460 3.02 16.90 -37.32
CA ASP A 460 4.10 17.88 -37.37
C ASP A 460 5.40 17.18 -37.82
N VAL A 461 5.69 17.35 -39.11
CA VAL A 461 6.95 17.04 -39.82
C VAL A 461 7.17 15.57 -40.22
N ASN A 462 7.57 15.38 -41.48
CA ASN A 462 8.25 14.19 -42.00
C ASN A 462 9.55 13.93 -41.20
N ILE A 463 9.46 13.28 -40.04
CA ILE A 463 10.60 13.06 -39.12
C ILE A 463 11.57 11.97 -39.64
N PHE A 464 11.12 11.08 -40.53
CA PHE A 464 11.94 9.98 -41.04
C PHE A 464 11.95 9.98 -42.57
N SER A 465 13.14 9.89 -43.20
CA SER A 465 13.21 9.52 -44.62
C SER A 465 12.63 8.11 -44.80
N ASN A 466 12.07 7.80 -45.98
CA ASN A 466 11.47 6.48 -46.27
C ASN A 466 12.42 5.30 -45.95
N GLU A 467 13.73 5.52 -45.97
CA GLU A 467 14.75 4.54 -45.57
C GLU A 467 14.72 4.21 -44.08
N TYR A 468 14.55 5.20 -43.19
CA TYR A 468 14.43 4.96 -41.75
C TYR A 468 13.12 4.28 -41.41
N VAL A 469 12.01 4.60 -42.09
CA VAL A 469 10.72 3.90 -41.89
C VAL A 469 10.83 2.42 -42.25
N ASN A 470 11.55 2.11 -43.33
CA ASN A 470 11.87 0.72 -43.67
C ASN A 470 12.81 0.09 -42.62
N PHE A 471 13.80 0.83 -42.11
CA PHE A 471 14.67 0.35 -41.02
C PHE A 471 13.91 0.11 -39.69
N LEU A 472 12.86 0.88 -39.41
CA LEU A 472 11.99 0.70 -38.23
C LEU A 472 11.28 -0.65 -38.26
N SER A 473 10.76 -1.06 -39.43
CA SER A 473 10.12 -2.38 -39.58
C SER A 473 11.08 -3.54 -39.25
N VAL A 474 12.38 -3.36 -39.53
CA VAL A 474 13.44 -4.36 -39.26
C VAL A 474 13.97 -4.25 -37.81
N GLY A 475 13.98 -3.05 -37.23
CA GLY A 475 14.62 -2.72 -35.94
C GLY A 475 13.76 -2.88 -34.67
N ILE A 476 12.45 -3.12 -34.78
CA ILE A 476 11.50 -3.22 -33.64
C ILE A 476 11.83 -4.37 -32.64
N LYS A 477 12.77 -5.25 -32.97
CA LYS A 477 13.17 -6.37 -32.10
C LYS A 477 13.96 -5.96 -30.84
N SER A 478 14.62 -4.79 -30.79
CA SER A 478 15.41 -4.40 -29.62
C SER A 478 14.73 -3.32 -28.77
N ALA A 479 14.68 -3.52 -27.45
CA ALA A 479 14.08 -2.57 -26.49
C ALA A 479 14.69 -1.15 -26.57
N ASN A 480 15.93 -1.04 -27.06
CA ASN A 480 16.63 0.23 -27.22
C ASN A 480 16.15 1.04 -28.44
N ILE A 481 15.75 0.39 -29.53
CA ILE A 481 15.28 1.08 -30.74
C ILE A 481 13.89 1.70 -30.52
N TYR A 482 13.00 1.05 -29.76
CA TYR A 482 11.70 1.64 -29.39
C TYR A 482 11.86 2.94 -28.59
N LYS A 483 12.75 2.95 -27.59
CA LYS A 483 13.03 4.15 -26.81
C LYS A 483 13.67 5.21 -27.69
N LEU A 484 14.57 4.82 -28.59
CA LEU A 484 15.19 5.73 -29.56
C LEU A 484 14.13 6.39 -30.45
N VAL A 485 13.16 5.63 -30.97
CA VAL A 485 12.12 6.15 -31.88
C VAL A 485 11.14 7.03 -31.15
N SER A 486 10.69 6.63 -29.95
CA SER A 486 9.92 7.51 -29.05
C SER A 486 10.70 8.78 -28.68
N HIS A 487 12.02 8.67 -28.45
CA HIS A 487 12.91 9.80 -28.18
C HIS A 487 13.21 10.69 -29.41
N VAL A 488 13.24 10.14 -30.62
CA VAL A 488 13.43 10.90 -31.87
C VAL A 488 12.15 11.63 -32.24
N ILE A 489 10.99 10.98 -32.06
CA ILE A 489 9.68 11.66 -32.12
C ILE A 489 9.63 12.80 -31.09
N LYS A 490 10.19 12.60 -29.88
CA LYS A 490 10.30 13.62 -28.81
C LYS A 490 11.25 14.77 -29.17
N SER A 491 12.42 14.50 -29.75
CA SER A 491 13.41 15.56 -30.03
C SER A 491 12.97 16.49 -31.14
N HIS A 492 12.14 16.05 -32.08
CA HIS A 492 11.56 16.92 -33.11
C HIS A 492 10.30 17.66 -32.65
N ALA A 493 9.50 17.07 -31.75
CA ALA A 493 8.34 17.73 -31.14
C ALA A 493 8.69 18.82 -30.09
N LEU A 494 9.95 18.92 -29.65
CA LEU A 494 10.44 19.95 -28.71
C LEU A 494 11.07 21.16 -29.41
N VAL A 495 11.22 21.14 -30.74
CA VAL A 495 11.83 22.20 -31.56
C VAL A 495 10.76 23.09 -32.24
N LEU A 496 9.48 22.72 -32.10
CA LEU A 496 8.29 23.48 -32.50
C LEU A 496 7.42 23.73 -31.28
#